data_AF-A0A2H1HWX9-F1
#
_entry.id   AF-A0A2H1HWX9-F1
#
_cell.length_a   1.000
_cell.length_b   1.000
_cell.length_c   1.000
_cell.angle_alpha   90.00
_cell.angle_beta   90.00
_cell.angle_gamma   90.00
#
_symmetry.space_group_name_H-M   'P 1'
#
loop_
_entity.id
_entity.type
_entity.pdbx_description
1 polymer ?
#
loop_
_entity_poly.entity_id
_entity_poly.type
_entity_poly.pdbx_seq_one_letter_code
_entity_poly.pdbx_strand_id
1 'polypeptide(L)'
;MKPLKHGKEIDLVEIAANWYVDDLPPMLFVKSSPNSHGFVDPRDIETLWRDQFDWVYRELDYAIFPITIHPDVSGRPQVLLMLERLLDYIGGHDGVKIVTMGEIADDFRARYPFESPERPPAY
;
A
#
# COMPACT_ATOMS: atom_id res chain seq x y z
N MET A 1 -17.90 22.83 -15.47
CA MET A 1 -17.35 21.46 -15.33
C MET A 1 -18.45 20.45 -15.65
N LYS A 2 -18.11 19.29 -16.20
CA LYS A 2 -19.04 18.16 -16.34
C LYS A 2 -18.73 17.14 -15.23
N PRO A 3 -19.75 16.51 -14.60
CA PRO A 3 -19.51 15.47 -13.62
C PRO A 3 -18.82 14.26 -14.27
N LEU A 4 -18.10 13.49 -13.45
CA LEU A 4 -17.51 12.22 -13.85
C LEU A 4 -18.62 11.31 -14.40
N LYS A 5 -18.37 10.70 -15.57
CA LYS A 5 -19.22 9.65 -16.12
C LYS A 5 -18.46 8.34 -16.00
N HIS A 6 -18.95 7.44 -15.18
CA HIS A 6 -18.36 6.12 -15.02
C HIS A 6 -18.42 5.35 -16.33
N GLY A 7 -17.35 4.59 -16.60
CA GLY A 7 -17.29 3.63 -17.69
C GLY A 7 -18.03 2.34 -17.36
N LYS A 8 -17.81 1.31 -18.19
CA LYS A 8 -18.26 -0.05 -17.92
C LYS A 8 -17.18 -0.77 -17.10
N GLU A 9 -17.58 -1.42 -16.02
CA GLU A 9 -16.71 -2.32 -15.25
C GLU A 9 -16.23 -3.48 -16.13
N ILE A 10 -14.98 -3.91 -15.93
CA ILE A 10 -14.35 -5.03 -16.62
C ILE A 10 -13.76 -5.99 -15.58
N ASP A 11 -13.50 -7.23 -15.97
CA ASP A 11 -12.85 -8.23 -15.10
C ASP A 11 -11.34 -7.95 -14.99
N LEU A 12 -11.02 -6.85 -14.33
CA LEU A 12 -9.67 -6.46 -13.95
C LEU A 12 -9.67 -6.18 -12.45
N VAL A 13 -8.89 -6.97 -11.70
CA VAL A 13 -8.66 -6.72 -10.28
C VAL A 13 -7.56 -5.68 -10.16
N GLU A 14 -7.88 -4.57 -9.52
CA GLU A 14 -6.92 -3.52 -9.18
C GLU A 14 -6.44 -3.72 -7.75
N ILE A 15 -5.12 -3.77 -7.57
CA ILE A 15 -4.49 -3.64 -6.25
C ILE A 15 -3.99 -2.20 -6.18
N ALA A 16 -4.76 -1.36 -5.49
CA ALA A 16 -4.60 0.08 -5.58
C ALA A 16 -3.22 0.54 -5.10
N ALA A 17 -2.50 1.25 -5.98
CA ALA A 17 -1.34 2.03 -5.59
C ALA A 17 -1.76 3.20 -4.70
N ASN A 18 -0.90 3.58 -3.76
CA ASN A 18 -1.16 4.65 -2.81
C ASN A 18 0.13 5.42 -2.50
N TRP A 19 0.13 6.74 -2.78
CA TRP A 19 1.27 7.63 -2.54
C TRP A 19 1.71 7.70 -1.07
N TYR A 20 0.80 7.41 -0.12
CA TYR A 20 1.11 7.44 1.30
C TYR A 20 1.83 6.18 1.80
N VAL A 21 1.99 5.16 0.95
CA VAL A 21 2.77 3.93 1.19
C VAL A 21 3.71 3.65 0.00
N ASP A 22 4.37 4.69 -0.49
CA ASP A 22 5.39 4.67 -1.54
C ASP A 22 6.69 5.33 -1.04
N ASP A 23 7.82 4.62 -1.14
CA ASP A 23 9.11 5.07 -0.62
C ASP A 23 9.76 6.18 -1.48
N LEU A 24 9.47 6.24 -2.78
CA LEU A 24 10.27 7.01 -3.73
C LEU A 24 10.07 8.52 -3.59
N PRO A 25 8.83 9.06 -3.67
CA PRO A 25 8.62 10.50 -3.61
C PRO A 25 9.22 11.18 -2.37
N PRO A 26 9.08 10.66 -1.13
CA PRO A 26 9.62 11.33 0.05
C PRO A 26 11.14 11.20 0.21
N MET A 27 11.74 10.09 -0.25
CA MET A 27 13.11 9.70 0.12
C MET A 27 14.10 9.60 -1.06
N LEU A 28 13.69 9.89 -2.30
CA LEU A 28 14.59 10.06 -3.44
C LEU A 28 14.71 11.52 -3.88
N PHE A 29 15.93 12.08 -3.83
CA PHE A 29 16.20 13.42 -4.36
C PHE A 29 16.44 13.37 -5.88
N VAL A 30 15.60 14.09 -6.63
CA VAL A 30 15.62 14.17 -8.10
C VAL A 30 15.79 15.63 -8.54
N LYS A 31 17.01 16.01 -8.92
CA LYS A 31 17.40 17.40 -9.25
C LYS A 31 16.55 18.07 -10.34
N SER A 32 16.02 17.29 -11.29
CA SER A 32 15.22 17.79 -12.41
C SER A 32 13.73 17.93 -12.09
N SER A 33 13.27 17.51 -10.91
CA SER A 33 11.87 17.60 -10.51
C SER A 33 11.64 18.77 -9.55
N PRO A 34 10.79 19.76 -9.91
CA PRO A 34 10.52 20.90 -9.04
C PRO A 34 9.80 20.52 -7.74
N ASN A 35 9.09 19.38 -7.73
CA ASN A 35 8.40 18.85 -6.54
C ASN A 35 9.22 17.73 -5.86
N SER A 36 10.53 17.64 -6.11
CA SER A 36 11.36 16.64 -5.45
C SER A 36 11.42 16.88 -3.95
N HIS A 37 11.20 15.81 -3.18
CA HIS A 37 11.72 15.71 -1.82
C HIS A 37 13.06 14.98 -1.84
N GLY A 38 13.27 13.99 -0.98
CA GLY A 38 14.51 13.20 -0.90
C GLY A 38 15.20 13.27 0.46
N PHE A 39 14.66 14.03 1.40
CA PHE A 39 15.26 14.29 2.71
C PHE A 39 14.27 14.12 3.87
N VAL A 40 13.09 13.55 3.62
CA VAL A 40 12.16 13.20 4.71
C VAL A 40 12.78 12.07 5.54
N ASP A 41 12.71 12.16 6.87
CA ASP A 41 13.28 11.15 7.75
C ASP A 41 12.52 9.82 7.57
N PRO A 42 13.20 8.69 7.30
CA PRO A 42 12.57 7.38 7.27
C PRO A 42 11.75 7.06 8.53
N ARG A 43 12.08 7.60 9.70
CA ARG A 43 11.30 7.38 10.93
C ARG A 43 9.92 8.05 10.91
N ASP A 44 9.79 9.19 10.25
CA ASP A 44 8.49 9.86 10.07
C ASP A 44 7.64 9.06 9.08
N ILE A 45 8.26 8.55 8.01
CA ILE A 45 7.60 7.67 7.04
C ILE A 45 7.16 6.35 7.69
N GLU A 46 8.02 5.75 8.52
CA GLU A 46 7.68 4.55 9.30
C GLU A 46 6.43 4.77 10.15
N THR A 47 6.39 5.88 10.88
CA THR A 47 5.27 6.24 11.75
C THR A 47 3.99 6.39 10.93
N LEU A 48 4.06 7.10 9.80
CA LEU A 48 2.93 7.26 8.89
C LEU A 48 2.41 5.93 8.33
N TRP A 49 3.30 4.99 7.99
CA TRP A 49 2.91 3.68 7.47
C TRP A 49 2.31 2.80 8.57
N ARG A 50 2.84 2.87 9.79
CA ARG A 50 2.28 2.19 10.97
C ARG A 50 0.90 2.71 11.32
N ASP A 51 0.69 4.03 11.32
CA ASP A 51 -0.62 4.63 11.62
C ASP A 51 -1.68 4.20 10.61
N GLN A 52 -1.31 4.09 9.32
CA GLN A 52 -2.21 3.57 8.28
C GLN A 52 -2.53 2.09 8.51
N PHE A 53 -1.54 1.27 8.85
CA PHE A 53 -1.75 -0.14 9.19
C PHE A 53 -2.64 -0.30 10.43
N ASP A 54 -2.36 0.43 11.52
CA ASP A 54 -3.09 0.33 12.78
C ASP A 54 -4.57 0.67 12.60
N TRP A 55 -4.88 1.69 11.79
CA TRP A 55 -6.25 2.04 11.46
C TRP A 55 -6.93 0.92 10.64
N VAL A 56 -6.27 0.44 9.58
CA VAL A 56 -6.79 -0.66 8.75
C VAL A 56 -7.05 -1.91 9.59
N TYR A 57 -6.10 -2.29 10.42
CA TYR A 57 -6.17 -3.47 11.28
C TYR A 57 -7.27 -3.36 12.34
N ARG A 58 -7.52 -2.16 12.87
CA ARG A 58 -8.59 -1.93 13.85
C ARG A 58 -9.98 -1.96 13.24
N GLU A 59 -10.15 -1.43 12.03
CA GLU A 59 -11.46 -1.17 11.43
C GLU A 59 -11.93 -2.25 10.47
N LEU A 60 -11.02 -3.03 9.86
CA LEU A 60 -11.34 -3.93 8.75
C LEU A 60 -10.97 -5.38 9.07
N ASP A 61 -11.96 -6.27 9.03
CA ASP A 61 -11.76 -7.73 9.14
C ASP A 61 -11.08 -8.34 7.90
N TYR A 62 -11.21 -7.67 6.75
CA TYR A 62 -10.58 -8.04 5.48
C TYR A 62 -10.02 -6.80 4.79
N ALA A 63 -8.70 -6.78 4.62
CA ALA A 63 -7.99 -5.71 3.93
C ALA A 63 -6.70 -6.24 3.31
N ILE A 64 -6.18 -5.46 2.37
CA ILE A 64 -4.83 -5.61 1.84
C ILE A 64 -4.05 -4.34 2.18
N PHE A 65 -2.75 -4.49 2.45
CA PHE A 65 -1.87 -3.36 2.76
C PHE A 65 -0.63 -3.40 1.85
N PRO A 66 -0.79 -3.12 0.54
CA PRO A 66 0.32 -3.14 -0.40
C PRO A 66 1.24 -1.93 -0.15
N ILE A 67 2.54 -2.19 0.00
CA ILE A 67 3.57 -1.15 0.16
C ILE A 67 4.44 -1.16 -1.09
N THR A 68 4.57 -0.01 -1.75
CA THR A 68 5.43 0.15 -2.92
C THR A 68 6.82 0.58 -2.47
N ILE A 69 7.82 -0.20 -2.87
CA ILE A 69 9.23 0.09 -2.59
C ILE A 69 10.09 0.00 -3.83
N HIS A 70 11.19 0.73 -3.85
CA HIS A 70 12.15 0.75 -4.96
C HIS A 70 13.56 0.44 -4.45
N PRO A 71 14.35 -0.40 -5.15
CA PRO A 71 15.74 -0.65 -4.75
C PRO A 71 16.58 0.64 -4.71
N ASP A 72 16.22 1.66 -5.50
CA ASP A 72 16.80 3.00 -5.53
C ASP A 72 16.76 3.72 -4.16
N VAL A 73 15.77 3.39 -3.33
CA VAL A 73 15.48 4.02 -2.04
C VAL A 73 15.56 2.99 -0.91
N SER A 74 14.71 1.97 -0.96
CA SER A 74 14.65 0.89 0.04
C SER A 74 15.89 -0.01 0.09
N GLY A 75 16.81 0.11 -0.86
CA GLY A 75 18.14 -0.51 -0.77
C GLY A 75 19.13 0.27 0.13
N ARG A 76 18.77 1.45 0.64
CA ARG A 76 19.67 2.30 1.43
C ARG A 76 19.63 1.92 2.92
N PRO A 77 20.76 1.93 3.65
CA PRO A 77 20.83 1.41 5.02
C PRO A 77 19.77 1.97 5.99
N GLN A 78 19.52 3.27 5.97
CA GLN A 78 18.54 3.90 6.87
C GLN A 78 17.09 3.48 6.56
N VAL A 79 16.79 3.12 5.31
CA VAL A 79 15.46 2.65 4.88
C VAL A 79 15.35 1.14 5.09
N LEU A 80 16.43 0.37 4.91
CA LEU A 80 16.48 -1.04 5.30
C LEU A 80 16.13 -1.22 6.79
N LEU A 81 16.74 -0.42 7.67
CA LEU A 81 16.41 -0.46 9.10
C LEU A 81 14.96 -0.07 9.39
N MET A 82 14.36 0.82 8.61
CA MET A 82 12.92 1.15 8.70
C MET A 82 12.07 -0.07 8.32
N LEU A 83 12.40 -0.73 7.21
CA LEU A 83 11.66 -1.90 6.72
C LEU A 83 11.76 -3.09 7.68
N GLU A 84 12.92 -3.34 8.28
CA GLU A 84 13.09 -4.37 9.32
C GLU A 84 12.10 -4.15 10.48
N ARG A 85 12.07 -2.94 11.05
CA ARG A 85 11.14 -2.61 12.15
C ARG A 85 9.68 -2.70 11.73
N LEU A 86 9.36 -2.25 10.52
CA LEU A 86 7.99 -2.27 10.01
C LEU A 86 7.50 -3.69 9.76
N LEU A 87 8.33 -4.55 9.18
CA LEU A 87 8.01 -5.96 8.95
C LEU A 87 7.82 -6.70 10.26
N ASP A 88 8.70 -6.48 11.25
CA ASP A 88 8.57 -7.05 12.59
C ASP A 88 7.28 -6.57 13.28
N TYR A 89 6.95 -5.29 13.16
CA TYR A 89 5.73 -4.71 13.74
C TYR A 89 4.48 -5.30 13.10
N ILE A 90 4.33 -5.19 11.77
CA ILE A 90 3.15 -5.66 11.04
C ILE A 90 3.00 -7.18 11.16
N GLY A 91 4.09 -7.92 10.98
CA GLY A 91 4.11 -9.38 11.08
C GLY A 91 3.85 -9.93 12.49
N GLY A 92 3.96 -9.08 13.52
CA GLY A 92 3.63 -9.43 14.90
C GLY A 92 2.14 -9.41 15.24
N HIS A 93 1.26 -8.98 14.32
CA HIS A 93 -0.18 -8.92 14.55
C HIS A 93 -0.88 -10.21 14.10
N ASP A 94 -1.83 -10.68 14.91
CA ASP A 94 -2.61 -11.89 14.60
C ASP A 94 -3.40 -11.73 13.29
N GLY A 95 -3.44 -12.79 12.48
CA GLY A 95 -4.19 -12.78 11.21
C GLY A 95 -3.47 -12.13 10.03
N VAL A 96 -2.34 -11.45 10.24
CA VAL A 96 -1.52 -10.91 9.15
C VAL A 96 -0.84 -12.04 8.36
N LYS A 97 -0.85 -11.90 7.02
CA LYS A 97 -0.13 -12.79 6.10
C LYS A 97 0.67 -11.98 5.10
N ILE A 98 1.95 -12.28 4.97
CA ILE A 98 2.80 -11.73 3.91
C ILE A 98 2.63 -12.60 2.67
N VAL A 99 2.12 -12.01 1.60
CA VAL A 99 1.74 -12.70 0.35
C VAL A 99 2.18 -11.90 -0.86
N THR A 100 2.15 -12.53 -2.02
CA THR A 100 2.35 -11.88 -3.32
C THR A 100 1.09 -11.17 -3.81
N MET A 101 1.25 -10.21 -4.73
CA MET A 101 0.11 -9.55 -5.39
C MET A 101 -0.77 -10.53 -6.18
N GLY A 102 -0.18 -11.63 -6.69
CA GLY A 102 -0.93 -12.69 -7.36
C GLY A 102 -1.88 -13.40 -6.41
N GLU A 103 -1.39 -13.79 -5.23
CA GLU A 103 -2.21 -14.42 -4.19
C GLU A 103 -3.33 -13.48 -3.69
N ILE A 104 -3.06 -12.17 -3.60
CA ILE A 104 -4.10 -11.17 -3.30
C ILE A 104 -5.19 -11.17 -4.38
N ALA A 105 -4.81 -11.12 -5.65
CA ALA A 105 -5.77 -11.10 -6.75
C ALA A 105 -6.59 -12.39 -6.81
N ASP A 106 -5.97 -13.54 -6.54
CA ASP A 106 -6.64 -14.84 -6.48
C ASP A 106 -7.62 -14.94 -5.30
N ASP A 107 -7.23 -14.51 -4.09
CA ASP A 107 -8.12 -14.46 -2.92
C ASP A 107 -9.31 -13.50 -3.17
N PHE A 108 -9.04 -12.33 -3.73
CA PHE A 108 -10.09 -11.36 -4.07
C PHE A 108 -11.11 -11.95 -5.04
N ARG A 109 -10.66 -12.61 -6.11
CA ARG A 109 -11.54 -13.26 -7.10
C ARG A 109 -12.36 -14.38 -6.49
N ALA A 110 -11.78 -15.15 -5.55
CA ALA A 110 -12.48 -16.21 -4.86
C ALA A 110 -13.58 -15.67 -3.93
N ARG A 111 -13.31 -14.57 -3.21
CA ARG A 111 -14.29 -13.91 -2.31
C ARG A 111 -15.36 -13.14 -3.07
N TYR A 112 -14.95 -12.42 -4.12
CA TYR A 112 -15.80 -11.51 -4.90
C TYR A 112 -15.68 -11.83 -6.39
N PRO A 113 -16.30 -12.94 -6.85
CA PRO A 113 -16.31 -13.28 -8.27
C PRO A 113 -16.89 -12.14 -9.10
N PHE A 114 -16.34 -11.90 -10.30
CA PHE A 114 -16.77 -10.77 -11.15
C PHE A 114 -18.28 -10.80 -11.48
N GLU A 115 -18.83 -11.99 -11.67
CA GLU A 115 -20.26 -12.21 -11.93
C GLU A 115 -21.16 -12.02 -10.70
N SER A 116 -20.59 -12.04 -9.49
CA SER A 116 -21.31 -11.79 -8.24
C SER A 116 -21.61 -10.30 -8.09
N PRO A 117 -22.76 -9.91 -7.52
CA PRO A 117 -23.01 -8.52 -7.12
C PRO A 117 -22.30 -8.14 -5.81
N GLU A 118 -21.75 -9.11 -5.07
CA GLU A 118 -21.07 -8.86 -3.80
C GLU A 118 -19.75 -8.13 -4.02
N ARG A 119 -19.48 -7.12 -3.17
CA ARG A 119 -18.26 -6.32 -3.20
C ARG A 119 -17.80 -6.06 -1.76
N PRO A 120 -16.52 -5.76 -1.53
CA PRO A 120 -16.06 -5.29 -0.24
C PRO A 120 -16.86 -4.06 0.21
N PRO A 121 -17.13 -3.91 1.52
CA PRO A 121 -17.78 -2.72 2.04
C PRO A 121 -16.94 -1.47 1.72
N ALA A 122 -17.61 -0.40 1.28
CA ALA A 122 -16.98 0.90 1.12
C ALA A 122 -16.86 1.57 2.50
N TYR A 123 -15.65 1.98 2.87
CA TYR A 123 -15.31 2.72 4.09
C TYR A 123 -14.81 4.12 3.78
#